data_AF-A0A2R6AUG5-F1
#
_entry.id   AF-A0A2R6AUG5-F1
#
_cell.length_a   1.000
_cell.length_b   1.000
_cell.length_c   1.000
_cell.angle_alpha   90.00
_cell.angle_beta   90.00
_cell.angle_gamma   90.00
#
_symmetry.space_group_name_H-M   'P 1'
#
loop_
_entity.id
_entity.type
_entity.pdbx_description
1 polymer ?
#
loop_
_entity_poly.entity_id
_entity_poly.type
_entity_poly.pdbx_seq_one_letter_code
_entity_poly.pdbx_strand_id
1 'polypeptide(L)'
;MEASTLQEQRDFERAEEYSLIYSRGTMLGGNKFELSTGIILAARYADKLRRVALVTLSKLVPKEVIIRDVAELNKQLYHLLVEEMKLGKLDVIRIQVDAEYDQNSKKIIWGQPKVTRYLTAEQCESMNEAIKRENEELKKELTEIKLRLEKLLRE
;
A
#
# COMPACT_ATOMS: atom_id res chain seq x y z
N MET A 1 -8.71 -25.60 14.44
CA MET A 1 -7.28 -25.71 14.04
C MET A 1 -7.13 -26.08 12.56
N GLU A 2 -7.95 -26.95 11.99
CA GLU A 2 -7.82 -27.43 10.59
C GLU A 2 -8.05 -26.36 9.50
N ALA A 3 -8.84 -25.31 9.77
CA ALA A 3 -9.11 -24.27 8.78
C ALA A 3 -7.90 -23.36 8.48
N SER A 4 -6.99 -23.17 9.45
CA SER A 4 -5.77 -22.36 9.27
C SER A 4 -4.77 -23.09 8.37
N THR A 5 -4.56 -24.38 8.63
CA THR A 5 -3.63 -25.23 7.89
C THR A 5 -4.05 -25.44 6.43
N LEU A 6 -5.36 -25.55 6.16
CA LEU A 6 -5.88 -25.62 4.78
C LEU A 6 -5.69 -24.31 4.01
N GLN A 7 -5.82 -23.16 4.67
CA GLN A 7 -5.60 -21.86 4.04
C GLN A 7 -4.12 -21.63 3.74
N GLU A 8 -3.23 -22.05 4.64
CA GLU A 8 -1.78 -22.02 4.47
C GLU A 8 -1.32 -22.91 3.32
N GLN A 9 -1.87 -24.13 3.19
CA GLN A 9 -1.58 -25.03 2.08
C GLN A 9 -2.03 -24.46 0.72
N ARG A 10 -3.22 -23.87 0.64
CA ARG A 10 -3.70 -23.22 -0.59
C ARG A 10 -2.91 -21.97 -0.97
N ASP A 11 -2.41 -21.24 0.04
CA ASP A 11 -1.51 -20.11 -0.17
C ASP A 11 -0.15 -20.58 -0.70
N PHE A 12 0.32 -21.75 -0.27
CA PHE A 12 1.55 -22.38 -0.73
C PHE A 12 1.48 -22.86 -2.18
N GLU A 13 0.44 -23.62 -2.55
CA GLU A 13 0.25 -24.11 -3.93
C GLU A 13 0.18 -22.94 -4.93
N ARG A 14 -0.57 -21.89 -4.58
CA ARG A 14 -0.61 -20.67 -5.40
C ARG A 14 0.73 -19.96 -5.45
N ALA A 15 1.45 -19.87 -4.34
CA ALA A 15 2.75 -19.20 -4.29
C ALA A 15 3.76 -19.85 -5.25
N GLU A 16 3.79 -21.18 -5.32
CA GLU A 16 4.64 -21.91 -6.28
C GLU A 16 4.26 -21.61 -7.74
N GLU A 17 2.97 -21.58 -8.07
CA GLU A 17 2.49 -21.18 -9.41
C GLU A 17 2.90 -19.73 -9.75
N TYR A 18 2.77 -18.80 -8.80
CA TYR A 18 3.13 -17.40 -8.99
C TYR A 18 4.65 -17.18 -9.11
N SER A 19 5.47 -18.03 -8.49
CA SER A 19 6.94 -17.97 -8.57
C SER A 19 7.44 -18.12 -10.02
N LEU A 20 6.79 -18.99 -10.80
CA LEU A 20 7.16 -19.27 -12.19
C LEU A 20 6.73 -18.18 -13.18
N ILE A 21 5.69 -17.39 -12.85
CA ILE A 21 5.05 -16.46 -13.79
C ILE A 21 5.30 -14.99 -13.41
N TYR A 22 5.43 -14.68 -12.12
CA TYR A 22 5.47 -13.31 -11.59
C TYR A 22 6.41 -13.19 -10.38
N SER A 23 7.72 -13.32 -10.59
CA SER A 23 8.69 -12.82 -9.60
C SER A 23 8.55 -11.30 -9.52
N ARG A 24 7.67 -10.82 -8.64
CA ARG A 24 7.39 -9.40 -8.35
C ARG A 24 8.23 -8.88 -7.17
N GLY A 25 9.23 -9.66 -6.76
CA GLY A 25 10.26 -9.27 -5.83
C GLY A 25 11.52 -8.91 -6.58
N THR A 26 11.98 -7.67 -6.46
CA THR A 26 13.27 -7.25 -7.03
C THR A 26 14.31 -7.28 -5.93
N MET A 27 15.44 -7.94 -6.19
CA MET A 27 16.60 -7.88 -5.29
C MET A 27 17.29 -6.54 -5.50
N LEU A 28 17.34 -5.71 -4.46
CA LEU A 28 17.93 -4.37 -4.52
C LEU A 28 19.44 -4.37 -4.23
N GLY A 29 19.96 -5.50 -3.71
CA GLY A 29 21.38 -5.71 -3.36
C GLY A 29 21.51 -6.26 -1.93
N GLY A 30 22.46 -7.18 -1.71
CA GLY A 30 22.63 -7.85 -0.41
C GLY A 30 21.38 -8.62 0.04
N ASN A 31 20.99 -8.47 1.31
CA ASN A 31 19.79 -9.08 1.89
C ASN A 31 18.52 -8.21 1.75
N LYS A 32 18.51 -7.22 0.84
CA LYS A 32 17.40 -6.27 0.67
C LYS A 32 16.55 -6.58 -0.57
N PHE A 33 15.24 -6.57 -0.38
CA PHE A 33 14.20 -6.92 -1.36
C PHE A 33 13.12 -5.84 -1.41
N GLU A 34 12.59 -5.57 -2.59
CA GLU A 34 11.35 -4.80 -2.73
C GLU A 34 10.19 -5.79 -2.94
N LEU A 35 9.16 -5.72 -2.10
CA LEU A 35 7.91 -6.47 -2.28
C LEU A 35 6.84 -5.56 -2.88
N SER A 36 6.18 -6.01 -3.94
CA SER A 36 5.00 -5.34 -4.48
C SER A 36 3.79 -6.26 -4.62
N THR A 37 2.64 -5.81 -4.14
CA THR A 37 1.38 -6.55 -4.30
C THR A 37 0.84 -6.52 -5.74
N GLY A 38 1.33 -5.58 -6.56
CA GLY A 38 0.64 -5.18 -7.79
C GLY A 38 -0.70 -4.50 -7.48
N ILE A 39 -1.52 -4.31 -8.52
CA ILE A 39 -2.87 -3.74 -8.41
C ILE A 39 -3.81 -4.82 -7.87
N ILE A 40 -4.44 -4.56 -6.73
CA ILE A 40 -5.34 -5.48 -6.04
C ILE A 40 -6.52 -4.75 -5.39
N LEU A 41 -7.57 -5.49 -5.06
CA LEU A 41 -8.60 -5.00 -4.15
C LEU A 41 -8.04 -4.92 -2.73
N ALA A 42 -8.37 -3.84 -2.02
CA ALA A 42 -7.96 -3.62 -0.64
C ALA A 42 -8.30 -4.81 0.25
N ALA A 43 -9.49 -5.43 0.11
CA ALA A 43 -9.85 -6.61 0.90
C ALA A 43 -8.88 -7.81 0.81
N ARG A 44 -8.01 -7.86 -0.21
CA ARG A 44 -7.07 -8.96 -0.46
C ARG A 44 -5.62 -8.62 -0.13
N TYR A 45 -5.35 -7.45 0.46
CA TYR A 45 -3.98 -6.99 0.67
C TYR A 45 -3.17 -7.96 1.53
N ALA A 46 -3.75 -8.47 2.63
CA ALA A 46 -3.03 -9.28 3.59
C ALA A 46 -2.58 -10.64 3.00
N ASP A 47 -3.48 -11.34 2.34
CA ASP A 47 -3.18 -12.62 1.69
C ASP A 47 -2.21 -12.43 0.52
N LYS A 48 -2.37 -11.35 -0.26
CA LYS A 48 -1.45 -11.09 -1.37
C LYS A 48 -0.04 -10.80 -0.86
N LEU A 49 0.10 -9.97 0.16
CA LEU A 49 1.41 -9.63 0.72
C LEU A 49 2.11 -10.84 1.32
N ARG A 50 1.37 -11.71 2.05
CA ARG A 50 1.88 -12.99 2.56
C ARG A 50 2.43 -13.87 1.44
N ARG A 51 1.66 -14.05 0.35
CA ARG A 51 2.09 -14.86 -0.80
C ARG A 51 3.34 -14.28 -1.46
N VAL A 52 3.37 -12.97 -1.69
CA VAL A 52 4.54 -12.31 -2.31
C VAL A 52 5.77 -12.43 -1.42
N ALA A 53 5.63 -12.24 -0.11
CA ALA A 53 6.72 -12.40 0.85
C ALA A 53 7.24 -13.84 0.91
N LEU A 54 6.36 -14.84 0.94
CA LEU A 54 6.74 -16.26 0.92
C LEU A 54 7.50 -16.61 -0.35
N VAL A 55 7.02 -16.20 -1.53
CA VAL A 55 7.73 -16.46 -2.80
C VAL A 55 9.09 -15.77 -2.81
N THR A 56 9.15 -14.50 -2.41
CA THR A 56 10.36 -13.68 -2.55
C THR A 56 11.43 -14.04 -1.52
N LEU A 57 11.03 -14.30 -0.28
CA LEU A 57 11.96 -14.45 0.85
C LEU A 57 12.22 -15.91 1.24
N SER A 58 11.44 -16.89 0.77
CA SER A 58 11.57 -18.31 1.18
C SER A 58 12.94 -18.94 0.96
N LYS A 59 13.75 -18.39 0.04
CA LYS A 59 15.12 -18.86 -0.22
C LYS A 59 16.14 -18.42 0.84
N LEU A 60 15.83 -17.37 1.61
CA LEU A 60 16.76 -16.72 2.54
C LEU A 60 16.26 -16.71 3.98
N VAL A 61 14.94 -16.71 4.17
CA VAL A 61 14.30 -16.56 5.47
C VAL A 61 13.44 -17.80 5.76
N PRO A 62 13.53 -18.39 6.97
CA PRO A 62 12.64 -19.48 7.36
C PRO A 62 11.15 -19.08 7.26
N LYS A 63 10.31 -20.01 6.81
CA LYS A 63 8.88 -19.75 6.52
C LYS A 63 8.14 -19.22 7.75
N GLU A 64 8.46 -19.74 8.93
CA GLU A 64 7.84 -19.38 10.20
C GLU A 64 8.11 -17.90 10.55
N VAL A 65 9.33 -17.42 10.26
CA VAL A 65 9.73 -16.03 10.45
C VAL A 65 8.98 -15.12 9.47
N ILE A 66 8.88 -15.53 8.19
CA ILE A 66 8.13 -14.77 7.18
C ILE A 66 6.66 -14.61 7.61
N ILE A 67 6.01 -15.70 8.01
CA ILE A 67 4.58 -15.68 8.40
C ILE A 67 4.36 -14.76 9.60
N ARG A 68 5.22 -14.87 10.63
CA ARG A 68 5.15 -14.03 11.84
C ARG A 68 5.32 -12.55 11.49
N ASP A 69 6.41 -12.20 10.81
CA ASP A 69 6.78 -10.80 10.59
C ASP A 69 5.84 -10.12 9.57
N VAL A 70 5.31 -10.87 8.60
CA VAL A 70 4.26 -10.35 7.69
C VAL A 70 2.93 -10.15 8.43
N ALA A 71 2.60 -10.99 9.42
CA ALA A 71 1.40 -10.78 10.23
C ALA A 71 1.49 -9.48 11.03
N GLU A 72 2.67 -9.13 11.56
CA GLU A 72 2.91 -7.84 12.20
C GLU A 72 2.77 -6.67 11.21
N LEU A 73 3.38 -6.77 10.02
CA LEU A 73 3.22 -5.76 8.97
C LEU A 73 1.75 -5.59 8.54
N ASN A 74 1.00 -6.68 8.42
CA ASN A 74 -0.41 -6.62 8.07
C ASN A 74 -1.25 -5.87 9.13
N LYS A 75 -0.92 -5.99 10.42
CA LYS A 75 -1.58 -5.19 11.48
C LYS A 75 -1.32 -3.69 11.30
N GLN A 76 -0.08 -3.32 10.98
CA GLN A 76 0.28 -1.93 10.72
C GLN A 76 -0.42 -1.40 9.46
N LEU A 77 -0.45 -2.19 8.39
CA LEU A 77 -1.17 -1.86 7.16
C LEU A 77 -2.67 -1.75 7.38
N TYR A 78 -3.27 -2.55 8.25
CA TYR A 78 -4.68 -2.41 8.59
C TYR A 78 -4.99 -1.00 9.13
N HIS A 79 -4.20 -0.52 10.09
CA HIS A 79 -4.35 0.81 10.66
C HIS A 79 -4.23 1.90 9.59
N LEU A 80 -3.17 1.85 8.79
CA LEU A 80 -2.93 2.79 7.69
C LEU A 80 -4.08 2.79 6.65
N LEU A 81 -4.49 1.62 6.18
CA LEU A 81 -5.46 1.50 5.08
C LEU A 81 -6.89 1.79 5.53
N VAL A 82 -7.28 1.32 6.71
CA VAL A 82 -8.68 1.35 7.17
C VAL A 82 -8.95 2.55 8.08
N GLU A 83 -8.05 2.87 9.01
CA GLU A 83 -8.30 3.92 9.99
C GLU A 83 -7.86 5.29 9.47
N GLU A 84 -6.66 5.38 8.90
CA GLU A 84 -6.14 6.66 8.37
C GLU A 84 -6.69 6.97 6.97
N MET A 85 -6.50 6.07 6.01
CA MET A 85 -6.91 6.29 4.61
C MET A 85 -8.38 6.01 4.34
N LYS A 86 -9.10 5.38 5.28
CA LYS A 86 -10.53 5.05 5.20
C LYS A 86 -10.92 4.33 3.91
N LEU A 87 -10.09 3.37 3.47
CA LEU A 87 -10.34 2.61 2.26
C LEU A 87 -11.44 1.57 2.46
N GLY A 88 -12.34 1.50 1.50
CA GLY A 88 -13.35 0.46 1.37
C GLY A 88 -12.78 -0.85 0.84
N LYS A 89 -13.51 -1.95 1.05
CA LYS A 89 -13.10 -3.31 0.62
C LYS A 89 -12.84 -3.43 -0.89
N LEU A 90 -13.59 -2.68 -1.69
CA LEU A 90 -13.54 -2.70 -3.16
C LEU A 90 -12.58 -1.66 -3.73
N ASP A 91 -11.95 -0.83 -2.90
CA ASP A 91 -10.96 0.11 -3.39
C ASP A 91 -9.78 -0.63 -4.00
N VAL A 92 -9.28 -0.08 -5.10
CA VAL A 92 -8.15 -0.64 -5.83
C VAL A 92 -6.88 0.01 -5.32
N ILE A 93 -5.93 -0.80 -4.87
CA ILE A 93 -4.67 -0.33 -4.29
C ILE A 93 -3.46 -1.09 -4.84
N ARG A 94 -2.29 -0.48 -4.65
CA ARG A 94 -0.98 -1.13 -4.75
C ARG A 94 -0.16 -0.80 -3.53
N ILE A 95 0.45 -1.82 -2.93
CA ILE A 95 1.36 -1.69 -1.80
C ILE A 95 2.76 -2.06 -2.28
N GLN A 96 3.74 -1.23 -1.93
CA GLN A 96 5.17 -1.49 -2.10
C GLN A 96 5.86 -1.32 -0.75
N VAL A 97 6.73 -2.27 -0.39
CA VAL A 97 7.46 -2.23 0.88
C VAL A 97 8.83 -2.86 0.69
N ASP A 98 9.86 -2.18 1.18
CA ASP A 98 11.20 -2.72 1.25
C ASP A 98 11.30 -3.71 2.42
N ALA A 99 12.05 -4.79 2.23
CA ALA A 99 12.30 -5.82 3.23
C ALA A 99 13.79 -6.12 3.29
N GLU A 100 14.35 -6.16 4.49
CA GLU A 100 15.72 -6.56 4.74
C GLU A 100 15.77 -7.66 5.79
N TYR A 101 16.49 -8.75 5.51
CA TYR A 101 16.65 -9.83 6.50
C TYR A 101 17.91 -9.65 7.34
N ASP A 102 17.70 -9.46 8.65
CA ASP A 102 18.77 -9.46 9.64
C ASP A 102 18.98 -10.87 10.20
N GLN A 103 20.13 -11.46 9.85
CA GLN A 103 20.52 -12.80 10.30
C GLN A 103 20.79 -12.88 11.81
N ASN A 104 21.20 -11.78 12.44
CA ASN A 104 21.55 -11.76 13.86
C ASN A 104 20.29 -11.79 14.74
N SER A 105 19.30 -10.95 14.40
CA SER A 105 18.03 -10.88 15.14
C SER A 105 16.98 -11.89 14.64
N LYS A 106 17.22 -12.56 13.51
CA LYS A 106 16.26 -13.47 12.84
C LYS A 106 14.90 -12.80 12.61
N LYS A 107 14.94 -11.56 12.11
CA LYS A 107 13.76 -10.74 11.81
C LYS A 107 13.88 -10.09 10.45
N ILE A 108 12.72 -9.85 9.86
CA ILE A 108 12.58 -9.02 8.67
C ILE A 108 12.36 -7.58 9.11
N ILE A 109 13.25 -6.70 8.70
CA ILE A 109 13.15 -5.26 8.89
C ILE A 109 12.37 -4.70 7.70
N TRP A 110 11.21 -4.13 7.97
CA TRP A 110 10.35 -3.53 6.95
C TRP A 110 10.67 -2.03 6.82
N GLY A 111 10.81 -1.58 5.58
CA GLY A 111 10.83 -0.15 5.26
C GLY A 111 9.44 0.46 5.36
N GLN A 112 9.34 1.77 5.10
CA GLN A 112 8.06 2.46 5.08
C GLN A 112 7.17 1.94 3.93
N PRO A 113 5.94 1.46 4.21
CA PRO A 113 5.05 0.99 3.16
C PRO A 113 4.52 2.16 2.32
N LYS A 114 4.65 2.05 1.00
CA LYS A 114 4.06 2.97 0.04
C LYS A 114 2.75 2.40 -0.49
N VAL A 115 1.65 3.07 -0.15
CA VAL A 115 0.30 2.71 -0.61
C VAL A 115 -0.15 3.69 -1.70
N THR A 116 -0.51 3.16 -2.85
CA THR A 116 -1.13 3.92 -3.95
C THR A 116 -2.58 3.49 -4.11
N ARG A 117 -3.53 4.42 -3.98
CA ARG A 117 -4.96 4.20 -4.27
C ARG A 117 -5.23 4.57 -5.74
N TYR A 118 -5.97 3.72 -6.43
CA TYR A 118 -6.45 3.97 -7.78
C TYR A 118 -7.95 4.31 -7.74
N LEU A 119 -8.32 5.35 -8.47
CA LEU A 119 -9.70 5.81 -8.62
C LEU A 119 -10.18 5.51 -10.03
N THR A 120 -11.50 5.34 -10.18
CA THR A 120 -12.11 5.23 -11.51
C THR A 120 -12.12 6.58 -12.22
N ALA A 121 -12.29 6.58 -13.54
CA ALA A 121 -12.38 7.81 -14.32
C ALA A 121 -13.52 8.72 -13.82
N GLU A 122 -14.69 8.15 -13.54
CA GLU A 122 -15.86 8.87 -13.01
C GLU A 122 -15.58 9.53 -11.65
N GLN A 123 -14.86 8.84 -10.75
CA GLN A 123 -14.44 9.39 -9.46
C GLN A 123 -13.42 10.53 -9.64
N CYS A 124 -12.50 10.41 -10.60
CA CYS A 124 -11.57 11.48 -10.93
C CYS A 124 -12.28 12.71 -11.51
N GLU A 125 -13.27 12.51 -12.38
CA GLU A 125 -14.03 13.61 -13.00
C GLU A 125 -14.84 14.39 -11.97
N SER A 126 -15.63 13.69 -11.15
CA SER A 126 -16.40 14.30 -10.06
C SER A 126 -15.51 15.07 -9.07
N MET A 127 -14.36 14.51 -8.68
CA MET A 127 -13.42 15.19 -7.80
C MET A 127 -12.78 16.42 -8.47
N ASN A 128 -12.45 16.32 -9.75
CA ASN A 128 -11.93 17.46 -10.51
C ASN A 128 -12.94 18.59 -10.65
N GLU A 129 -14.23 18.28 -10.83
CA GLU A 129 -15.28 19.30 -10.86
C GLU A 129 -15.44 20.00 -9.52
N ALA A 130 -15.42 19.25 -8.41
CA ALA A 130 -15.46 19.83 -7.07
C ALA A 130 -14.27 20.78 -6.83
N ILE A 131 -13.05 20.32 -7.16
CA ILE A 131 -11.82 21.11 -7.04
C ILE A 131 -11.88 22.37 -7.92
N LYS A 132 -12.44 22.29 -9.13
CA LYS A 132 -12.59 23.46 -10.00
C LYS A 132 -13.51 24.51 -9.38
N ARG A 133 -14.65 24.11 -8.81
CA ARG A 133 -15.59 25.02 -8.14
C ARG A 133 -14.94 25.72 -6.95
N GLU A 134 -14.28 24.96 -6.08
CA GLU A 134 -13.57 25.51 -4.91
C GLU A 134 -12.47 26.49 -5.34
N ASN A 135 -11.72 26.18 -6.41
CA ASN A 135 -10.71 27.11 -6.94
C ASN A 135 -11.32 28.40 -7.50
N GLU A 136 -12.50 28.35 -8.10
CA GLU A 136 -13.19 29.55 -8.57
C GLU A 136 -13.67 30.42 -7.41
N GLU A 137 -14.19 29.82 -6.34
CA GLU A 137 -14.58 30.51 -5.11
C GLU A 137 -13.37 31.17 -4.45
N LEU A 138 -12.30 30.43 -4.23
CA LEU A 138 -11.05 30.96 -3.65
C LEU A 138 -10.46 32.09 -4.49
N LYS A 139 -10.56 32.02 -5.83
CA LYS A 139 -10.12 33.12 -6.72
C LYS A 139 -10.95 34.39 -6.52
N LYS A 140 -12.27 34.25 -6.36
CA LYS A 140 -13.17 35.39 -6.10
C LYS A 140 -12.84 36.05 -4.75
N GLU A 141 -12.66 35.24 -3.71
CA GLU A 141 -12.25 35.73 -2.38
C GLU A 141 -10.89 36.45 -2.45
N LEU A 142 -9.92 35.88 -3.16
CA LEU A 142 -8.61 36.51 -3.39
C LEU A 142 -8.74 37.87 -4.10
N THR A 143 -9.59 37.97 -5.12
CA THR A 143 -9.82 39.26 -5.80
C THR A 143 -10.48 40.28 -4.89
N GLU A 144 -11.43 39.87 -4.06
CA GLU A 144 -12.10 40.76 -3.12
C GLU A 144 -11.16 41.27 -2.03
N ILE A 145 -10.32 40.39 -1.48
CA ILE A 145 -9.28 40.76 -0.51
C ILE A 145 -8.28 41.74 -1.12
N LYS A 146 -7.83 41.51 -2.36
CA LYS A 146 -6.93 42.43 -3.07
C LYS A 146 -7.54 43.81 -3.25
N LEU A 147 -8.81 43.88 -3.65
CA LEU A 147 -9.55 45.15 -3.79
C LEU A 147 -9.67 45.88 -2.45
N ARG A 148 -9.91 45.16 -1.34
CA ARG A 148 -9.94 45.76 0.01
C ARG A 148 -8.58 46.29 0.43
N LEU A 149 -7.51 45.54 0.17
CA LEU A 149 -6.13 45.98 0.44
C LEU A 149 -5.75 47.22 -0.37
N GLU A 150 -6.09 47.28 -1.66
CA GLU A 150 -5.81 48.45 -2.49
C GLU A 150 -6.56 49.70 -2.02
N LYS A 151 -7.77 49.55 -1.46
CA LYS A 151 -8.50 50.67 -0.86
C LYS A 151 -7.81 51.18 0.41
N LEU A 152 -7.39 50.27 1.29
CA LEU A 152 -6.67 50.62 2.52
C LEU A 152 -5.29 51.22 2.29
N LEU A 153 -4.63 50.88 1.18
CA LEU A 153 -3.33 51.46 0.78
C LEU A 153 -3.44 52.84 0.13
N ARG A 154 -4.65 53.26 -0.28
CA ARG A 154 -4.90 54.58 -0.88
C ARG A 154 -5.46 55.60 0.12
N GLU A 155 -5.89 55.16 1.29
CA GLU A 155 -6.17 56.00 2.48
C GLU A 155 -4.88 56.21 3.29
#